data_AF-A0A1Q3DF92-F1
#
_entry.id   AF-A0A1Q3DF92-F1
#
_cell.length_a   1.000
_cell.length_b   1.000
_cell.length_c   1.000
_cell.angle_alpha   90.00
_cell.angle_beta   90.00
_cell.angle_gamma   90.00
#
_symmetry.space_group_name_H-M   'P 1'
#
loop_
_entity.id
_entity.type
_entity.pdbx_description
1 polymer ?
#
loop_
_entity_poly.entity_id
_entity_poly.type
_entity_poly.pdbx_seq_one_letter_code
_entity_poly.pdbx_strand_id
1 'polypeptide(L)'
;MFTRFTTIINSLKNLGKSYSNQELVRKILRCLPKSWTPKVTAIEEAKDLSTLPLEQLLGSLMTHETTMKNHENVEVKKKKSIAFKASKEERKKVLKKNFPEDEESSKREEPTCYECKKPGHFKNECPNLKKKEQFKKRNEYVKKKKAIVATWSDSDSSISEEESDEEVANIAFMAIEDEEEDEVKFSFDELQDAYENLFLEYKDMCLKNKSLKKNATSMSKEIEILKNESSYHKNEIDILNVSLKLSNDFEEENKKLKLEIDALKKTFSKFSNSSDKLDNLLGLQRCVFDKAGLGYKEMKNVKHFKKKNLLKKMSL
;
A
#
# COMPACT_ATOMS: atom_id res chain seq x y z
N MET A 1 -6.31 6.76 13.89
CA MET A 1 -7.74 7.11 13.74
C MET A 1 -8.14 8.28 14.65
N PHE A 2 -7.80 8.22 15.94
CA PHE A 2 -8.24 9.19 16.95
C PHE A 2 -7.68 10.61 16.79
N THR A 3 -6.42 10.75 16.36
CA THR A 3 -5.80 12.06 16.10
C THR A 3 -6.56 12.87 15.04
N ARG A 4 -6.88 12.25 13.90
CA ARG A 4 -7.68 12.86 12.82
C ARG A 4 -9.08 13.26 13.30
N PHE A 5 -9.71 12.42 14.12
CA PHE A 5 -11.02 12.73 14.71
C PHE A 5 -10.95 14.00 15.58
N THR A 6 -9.97 14.09 16.48
CA THR A 6 -9.79 15.27 17.34
C THR A 6 -9.52 16.54 16.52
N THR A 7 -8.69 16.46 15.46
CA THR A 7 -8.43 17.61 14.58
C THR A 7 -9.71 18.11 13.90
N ILE A 8 -10.56 17.21 13.42
CA ILE A 8 -11.83 17.55 12.75
C ILE A 8 -12.83 18.15 13.75
N ILE A 9 -12.93 17.61 14.96
CA ILE A 9 -13.82 18.16 16.00
C ILE A 9 -13.37 19.56 16.41
N ASN A 10 -12.06 19.78 16.53
CA ASN A 10 -11.51 21.10 16.88
C ASN A 10 -11.77 22.12 15.76
N SER A 11 -11.61 21.74 14.49
CA SER A 11 -11.92 22.64 13.37
C SER A 11 -13.42 22.95 13.29
N LEU A 12 -14.29 21.97 13.54
CA LEU A 12 -15.75 22.19 13.60
C LEU A 12 -16.16 23.11 14.75
N LYS A 13 -15.51 22.97 15.92
CA LYS A 13 -15.72 23.86 17.06
C LYS A 13 -15.34 25.31 16.72
N ASN A 14 -14.24 25.52 16.01
CA ASN A 14 -13.81 26.85 15.55
C ASN A 14 -14.78 27.46 14.52
N LEU A 15 -15.50 26.62 13.76
CA LEU A 15 -16.55 27.03 12.81
C LEU A 15 -17.92 27.25 13.49
N GLY A 16 -17.99 27.21 14.83
CA GLY A 16 -19.21 27.44 15.60
C GLY A 16 -20.11 26.22 15.80
N LYS A 17 -19.69 25.02 15.37
CA LYS A 17 -20.41 23.76 15.63
C LYS A 17 -19.70 22.96 16.72
N SER A 18 -20.23 23.00 17.94
CA SER A 18 -19.80 22.13 19.03
C SER A 18 -20.63 20.85 19.08
N TYR A 19 -20.01 19.77 19.56
CA TYR A 19 -20.69 18.50 19.83
C TYR A 19 -20.58 18.19 21.32
N SER A 20 -21.64 17.65 21.89
CA SER A 20 -21.63 17.10 23.24
C SER A 20 -20.80 15.81 23.32
N ASN A 21 -20.29 15.47 24.49
CA ASN A 21 -19.51 14.24 24.70
C ASN A 21 -20.28 12.99 24.24
N GLN A 22 -21.59 12.94 24.49
CA GLN A 22 -22.46 11.85 24.08
C GLN A 22 -22.52 11.68 22.54
N GLU A 23 -22.56 12.79 21.80
CA GLU A 23 -22.56 12.75 20.33
C GLU A 23 -21.21 12.33 19.77
N LEU A 24 -20.11 12.77 20.39
CA LEU A 24 -18.76 12.37 20.01
C LEU A 24 -18.55 10.86 20.20
N VAL A 25 -18.97 10.32 21.35
CA VAL A 25 -18.93 8.89 21.67
C VAL A 25 -19.70 8.09 20.61
N ARG A 26 -20.94 8.46 20.30
CA ARG A 26 -21.75 7.78 19.28
C ARG A 26 -21.13 7.85 17.87
N LYS A 27 -20.57 9.01 17.50
CA LYS A 27 -19.91 9.19 16.20
C LYS A 27 -18.66 8.30 16.09
N ILE A 28 -17.87 8.18 17.14
CA ILE A 28 -16.71 7.27 17.15
C ILE A 28 -17.15 5.83 17.00
N LEU A 29 -18.12 5.38 17.82
CA LEU A 29 -18.59 3.99 17.78
C LEU A 29 -19.16 3.60 16.40
N ARG A 30 -19.89 4.50 15.74
CA ARG A 30 -20.44 4.28 14.39
C ARG A 30 -19.36 4.23 13.29
N CYS A 31 -18.20 4.85 13.52
CA CYS A 31 -17.10 4.89 12.55
C CYS A 31 -16.13 3.71 12.69
N LEU A 32 -16.35 2.78 13.63
CA LEU A 32 -15.48 1.62 13.82
C LEU A 32 -15.75 0.52 12.77
N PRO A 33 -14.73 -0.27 12.37
CA PRO A 33 -14.90 -1.39 11.45
C PRO A 33 -15.82 -2.49 12.01
N LYS A 34 -16.42 -3.29 11.11
CA LYS A 34 -17.32 -4.41 11.50
C LYS A 34 -16.68 -5.46 12.42
N SER A 35 -15.35 -5.59 12.40
CA SER A 35 -14.63 -6.48 13.34
C SER A 35 -14.74 -6.03 14.80
N TRP A 36 -15.13 -4.77 15.04
CA TRP A 36 -15.29 -4.20 16.37
C TRP A 36 -16.72 -4.30 16.90
N THR A 37 -17.67 -4.83 16.11
CA THR A 37 -19.09 -4.93 16.50
C THR A 37 -19.29 -5.60 17.87
N PRO A 38 -18.64 -6.73 18.22
CA PRO A 38 -18.80 -7.33 19.55
C PRO A 38 -18.37 -6.40 20.69
N LYS A 39 -17.32 -5.61 20.47
CA LYS A 39 -16.80 -4.66 21.45
C LYS A 39 -17.69 -3.42 21.56
N VAL A 40 -18.23 -2.94 20.45
CA VAL A 40 -19.19 -1.82 20.41
C VAL A 40 -20.47 -2.20 21.15
N THR A 41 -21.05 -3.37 20.86
CA THR A 41 -22.25 -3.87 21.56
C THR A 41 -22.02 -4.00 23.05
N ALA A 42 -20.87 -4.57 23.48
CA ALA A 42 -20.53 -4.67 24.90
C ALA A 42 -20.38 -3.29 25.58
N ILE A 43 -19.89 -2.26 24.87
CA ILE A 43 -19.78 -0.90 25.41
C ILE A 43 -21.16 -0.23 25.50
N GLU A 44 -22.01 -0.43 24.50
CA GLU A 44 -23.38 0.09 24.46
C GLU A 44 -24.28 -0.55 25.52
N GLU A 45 -24.05 -1.83 25.85
CA GLU A 45 -24.79 -2.57 26.89
C GLU A 45 -24.26 -2.30 28.31
N ALA A 46 -22.94 -2.16 28.48
CA ALA A 46 -22.33 -2.07 29.81
C ALA A 46 -22.22 -0.64 30.36
N LYS A 47 -22.35 0.40 29.52
CA LYS A 47 -22.14 1.79 29.94
C LYS A 47 -23.17 2.73 29.31
N ASP A 48 -23.66 3.66 30.13
CA ASP A 48 -24.46 4.78 29.64
C ASP A 48 -23.59 5.73 28.81
N LEU A 49 -23.92 5.85 27.52
CA LEU A 49 -23.18 6.68 26.56
C LEU A 49 -23.21 8.18 26.90
N SER A 50 -24.12 8.61 27.77
CA SER A 50 -24.22 9.99 28.29
C SER A 50 -23.23 10.28 29.42
N THR A 51 -22.80 9.27 30.17
CA THR A 51 -21.90 9.43 31.33
C THR A 51 -20.47 8.98 31.03
N LEU A 52 -20.23 8.33 29.90
CA LEU A 52 -18.92 7.83 29.51
C LEU A 52 -17.99 8.98 29.05
N PRO A 53 -16.90 9.28 29.79
CA PRO A 53 -15.91 10.25 29.33
C PRO A 53 -15.19 9.73 28.09
N LEU A 54 -14.95 10.64 27.14
CA LEU A 54 -14.39 10.34 25.83
C LEU A 54 -13.00 9.71 25.93
N GLU A 55 -12.21 10.14 26.90
CA GLU A 55 -10.86 9.66 27.17
C GLU A 55 -10.86 8.18 27.59
N GLN A 56 -11.85 7.76 28.40
CA GLN A 56 -11.99 6.36 28.79
C GLN A 56 -12.41 5.48 27.61
N LEU A 57 -13.28 5.99 26.73
CA LEU A 57 -13.66 5.28 25.50
C LEU A 57 -12.44 5.08 24.60
N LEU A 58 -11.69 6.16 24.35
CA LEU A 58 -10.48 6.16 23.54
C LEU A 58 -9.43 5.19 24.10
N GLY A 59 -9.22 5.20 25.42
CA GLY A 59 -8.34 4.26 26.10
C GLY A 59 -8.77 2.80 25.90
N SER A 60 -10.06 2.49 26.12
CA SER A 60 -10.58 1.14 25.92
C SER A 60 -10.43 0.64 24.48
N LEU A 61 -10.66 1.52 23.51
CA LEU A 61 -10.51 1.20 22.10
C LEU A 61 -9.03 0.95 21.73
N MET A 62 -8.10 1.81 22.19
CA MET A 62 -6.65 1.62 21.97
C MET A 62 -6.14 0.31 22.58
N THR A 63 -6.60 -0.06 23.78
CA THR A 63 -6.24 -1.34 24.40
C THR A 63 -6.77 -2.52 23.58
N HIS A 64 -8.01 -2.45 23.11
CA HIS A 64 -8.60 -3.50 22.27
C HIS A 64 -7.84 -3.68 20.95
N GLU A 65 -7.47 -2.58 20.29
CA GLU A 65 -6.64 -2.61 19.07
C GLU A 65 -5.32 -3.36 19.29
N THR A 66 -4.66 -3.07 20.41
CA THR A 66 -3.37 -3.68 20.78
C THR A 66 -3.54 -5.17 21.06
N THR A 67 -4.61 -5.57 21.76
CA THR A 67 -4.88 -6.99 22.04
C THR A 67 -5.21 -7.79 20.78
N MET A 68 -5.94 -7.22 19.83
CA MET A 68 -6.25 -7.88 18.55
C MET A 68 -4.98 -8.14 17.73
N LYS A 69 -4.11 -7.14 17.58
CA LYS A 69 -2.81 -7.28 16.87
C LYS A 69 -1.89 -8.31 17.53
N ASN A 70 -1.97 -8.47 18.85
CA ASN A 70 -1.20 -9.49 19.57
C ASN A 70 -1.74 -10.90 19.34
N HIS A 71 -3.06 -11.10 19.27
CA HIS A 71 -3.67 -12.41 19.00
C HIS A 71 -3.44 -12.90 17.57
N GLU A 72 -3.51 -12.02 16.57
CA GLU A 72 -3.14 -12.37 15.18
C GLU A 72 -1.70 -12.89 15.06
N ASN A 73 -0.76 -12.30 15.82
CA ASN A 73 0.64 -12.74 15.86
C ASN A 73 0.85 -14.10 16.55
N VAL A 74 -0.07 -14.53 17.42
CA VAL A 74 0.01 -15.80 18.16
C VAL A 74 -0.61 -16.96 17.37
N GLU A 75 -1.72 -16.74 16.66
CA GLU A 75 -2.39 -17.78 15.88
C GLU A 75 -1.56 -18.27 14.68
N VAL A 76 -0.78 -17.39 14.05
CA VAL A 76 0.14 -17.75 12.95
C VAL A 76 1.27 -18.69 13.43
N LYS A 77 1.59 -18.72 14.73
CA LYS A 77 2.68 -19.53 15.29
C LYS A 77 2.28 -20.97 15.68
N LYS A 78 1.00 -21.30 15.86
CA LYS A 78 0.56 -22.61 16.39
C LYS A 78 0.31 -23.72 15.34
N LYS A 79 0.47 -23.48 14.03
CA LYS A 79 0.25 -24.50 12.98
C LYS A 79 1.47 -25.38 12.66
N LYS A 80 2.06 -26.04 13.67
CA LYS A 80 2.96 -27.18 13.45
C LYS A 80 2.57 -28.33 14.36
N SER A 81 1.65 -29.17 13.89
CA SER A 81 1.40 -30.47 14.48
C SER A 81 2.64 -31.35 14.26
N ILE A 82 3.21 -31.86 15.35
CA ILE A 82 4.33 -32.80 15.32
C ILE A 82 3.70 -34.19 15.46
N ALA A 83 3.67 -34.96 14.37
CA ALA A 83 3.33 -36.38 14.40
C ALA A 83 4.61 -37.20 14.65
N PHE A 84 4.65 -37.99 15.72
CA PHE A 84 5.72 -38.93 16.00
C PHE A 84 5.52 -40.23 15.21
N LYS A 85 6.51 -40.65 14.41
CA LYS A 85 6.58 -42.01 13.88
C LYS A 85 7.46 -42.86 14.80
N ALA A 86 6.87 -43.92 15.35
CA ALA A 86 7.57 -44.94 16.11
C ALA A 86 8.41 -45.83 15.18
N SER A 87 9.69 -46.00 15.53
CA SER A 87 10.60 -46.96 14.92
C SER A 87 10.35 -48.35 15.53
N LYS A 88 10.16 -49.38 14.69
CA LYS A 88 10.38 -50.77 15.07
C LYS A 88 11.30 -51.43 14.06
N GLU A 89 12.38 -51.97 14.61
CA GLU A 89 13.46 -52.69 13.98
C GLU A 89 13.11 -54.19 13.99
N GLU A 90 13.26 -54.90 12.87
CA GLU A 90 13.58 -56.33 12.84
C GLU A 90 13.92 -56.85 11.43
N ARG A 91 14.59 -58.00 11.38
CA ARG A 91 15.64 -58.38 10.44
C ARG A 91 15.21 -59.44 9.40
N LYS A 92 15.92 -59.42 8.25
CA LYS A 92 16.50 -60.55 7.47
C LYS A 92 15.63 -61.49 6.58
N LYS A 93 16.02 -61.48 5.29
CA LYS A 93 16.46 -62.59 4.38
C LYS A 93 15.52 -63.27 3.35
N VAL A 94 15.75 -62.91 2.07
CA VAL A 94 16.09 -63.70 0.84
C VAL A 94 15.34 -65.03 0.50
N LEU A 95 14.72 -65.14 -0.70
CA LEU A 95 15.17 -65.93 -1.90
C LEU A 95 14.10 -66.11 -3.02
N LYS A 96 14.48 -65.72 -4.27
CA LYS A 96 14.31 -66.37 -5.63
C LYS A 96 12.89 -66.78 -6.12
N LYS A 97 12.47 -66.73 -7.40
CA LYS A 97 13.12 -66.60 -8.74
C LYS A 97 12.02 -66.41 -9.85
N ASN A 98 12.32 -65.57 -10.87
CA ASN A 98 12.09 -65.63 -12.35
C ASN A 98 10.65 -65.72 -12.96
N PHE A 99 10.12 -64.72 -13.72
CA PHE A 99 10.33 -64.22 -15.14
C PHE A 99 9.51 -65.01 -16.22
N PRO A 100 9.04 -64.46 -17.37
CA PRO A 100 9.61 -63.35 -18.20
C PRO A 100 8.62 -62.26 -18.76
N GLU A 101 9.10 -61.03 -19.01
CA GLU A 101 9.28 -60.29 -20.31
C GLU A 101 8.00 -59.56 -20.80
N ASP A 102 8.01 -58.25 -21.06
CA ASP A 102 8.69 -57.61 -22.20
C ASP A 102 9.52 -56.33 -21.89
N GLU A 103 10.55 -56.17 -22.73
CA GLU A 103 11.55 -55.10 -22.90
C GLU A 103 10.89 -53.75 -23.31
N GLU A 104 11.43 -52.55 -23.04
CA GLU A 104 12.63 -52.05 -23.71
C GLU A 104 13.25 -50.81 -23.03
N SER A 105 14.57 -50.95 -22.80
CA SER A 105 15.69 -50.04 -22.55
C SER A 105 15.54 -48.50 -22.36
N SER A 106 16.20 -47.99 -21.31
CA SER A 106 17.22 -46.93 -21.42
C SER A 106 17.99 -46.74 -20.09
N LYS A 107 19.30 -46.56 -20.22
CA LYS A 107 20.35 -46.77 -19.21
C LYS A 107 20.29 -45.75 -18.07
N ARG A 108 20.37 -46.22 -16.81
CA ARG A 108 20.64 -45.34 -15.66
C ARG A 108 22.15 -45.12 -15.57
N GLU A 109 22.59 -43.90 -15.87
CA GLU A 109 23.97 -43.48 -15.67
C GLU A 109 24.24 -43.29 -14.16
N GLU A 110 25.31 -43.91 -13.66
CA GLU A 110 25.77 -43.69 -12.29
C GLU A 110 26.23 -42.22 -12.11
N PRO A 111 25.92 -41.58 -10.97
CA PRO A 111 26.29 -40.19 -10.74
C PRO A 111 27.82 -40.03 -10.79
N THR A 112 28.28 -39.18 -11.70
CA THR A 112 29.69 -38.83 -11.90
C THR A 112 30.04 -37.59 -11.09
N CYS A 113 31.15 -37.65 -10.36
CA CYS A 113 31.62 -36.50 -9.58
C CYS A 113 32.08 -35.36 -10.50
N TYR A 114 31.41 -34.21 -10.47
CA TYR A 114 31.71 -33.05 -11.33
C TYR A 114 33.11 -32.44 -11.13
N GLU A 115 33.85 -32.78 -10.08
CA GLU A 115 35.22 -32.29 -9.86
C GLU A 115 36.32 -33.28 -10.28
N CYS A 116 36.10 -34.59 -10.16
CA CYS A 116 37.13 -35.60 -10.53
C CYS A 116 36.73 -36.49 -11.71
N LYS A 117 35.52 -36.31 -12.25
CA LYS A 117 34.94 -37.03 -13.39
C LYS A 117 34.93 -38.56 -13.24
N LYS A 118 34.99 -39.09 -12.02
CA LYS A 118 34.86 -40.53 -11.73
C LYS A 118 33.43 -40.89 -11.30
N PRO A 119 32.85 -42.01 -11.77
CA PRO A 119 31.54 -42.49 -11.34
C PRO A 119 31.57 -42.99 -9.89
N GLY A 120 30.42 -42.96 -9.21
CA GLY A 120 30.20 -43.62 -7.91
C GLY A 120 30.18 -42.71 -6.67
N HIS A 121 30.31 -41.38 -6.80
CA HIS A 121 30.13 -40.44 -5.68
C HIS A 121 29.74 -39.03 -6.17
N PHE A 122 29.03 -38.28 -5.33
CA PHE A 122 28.69 -36.88 -5.61
C PHE A 122 29.83 -35.93 -5.19
N LYS A 123 29.81 -34.69 -5.72
CA LYS A 123 30.82 -33.65 -5.45
C LYS A 123 31.22 -33.56 -3.98
N ASN A 124 30.25 -33.66 -3.08
CA ASN A 124 30.43 -33.46 -1.64
C ASN A 124 31.24 -34.57 -0.96
N GLU A 125 31.44 -35.71 -1.61
CA GLU A 125 32.15 -36.88 -1.09
C GLU A 125 33.51 -37.10 -1.79
N CYS A 126 33.93 -36.17 -2.66
CA CYS A 126 35.14 -36.33 -3.44
C CYS A 126 36.41 -36.31 -2.56
N PRO A 127 37.26 -37.35 -2.62
CA PRO A 127 38.51 -37.39 -1.86
C PRO A 127 39.48 -36.24 -2.17
N ASN A 128 39.38 -35.65 -3.37
CA ASN A 128 40.22 -34.52 -3.79
C ASN A 128 39.80 -33.17 -3.16
N LEU A 129 38.54 -33.01 -2.73
CA LEU A 129 38.08 -31.81 -2.04
C LEU A 129 38.65 -31.72 -0.62
N LYS A 130 38.72 -32.85 0.09
CA LYS A 130 39.32 -32.92 1.43
C LYS A 130 40.81 -32.55 1.44
N LYS A 131 41.56 -32.86 0.37
CA LYS A 131 42.96 -32.45 0.22
C LYS A 131 43.11 -30.97 -0.14
N LYS A 132 42.23 -30.40 -0.98
CA LYS A 132 42.25 -28.96 -1.33
C LYS A 132 41.85 -28.05 -0.17
N GLU A 133 40.97 -28.48 0.74
CA GLU A 133 40.61 -27.72 1.94
C GLU A 133 41.78 -27.58 2.94
N GLN A 134 42.64 -28.60 3.06
CA GLN A 134 43.82 -28.54 3.94
C GLN A 134 44.87 -27.55 3.44
N PHE A 135 45.08 -27.45 2.12
CA PHE A 135 46.00 -26.48 1.52
C PHE A 135 45.45 -25.03 1.55
N LYS A 136 44.13 -24.83 1.42
CA LYS A 136 43.50 -23.51 1.53
C LYS A 136 43.58 -22.94 2.95
N LYS A 137 43.34 -23.75 3.99
CA LYS A 137 43.45 -23.32 5.40
C LYS A 137 44.86 -22.83 5.76
N ARG A 138 45.91 -23.44 5.18
CA ARG A 138 47.31 -23.02 5.40
C ARG A 138 47.63 -21.68 4.71
N ASN A 139 47.17 -21.47 3.48
CA ASN A 139 47.38 -20.21 2.75
C ASN A 139 46.54 -19.05 3.29
N GLU A 140 45.35 -19.34 3.82
CA GLU A 140 44.48 -18.33 4.44
C GLU A 140 45.03 -17.87 5.79
N TYR A 141 45.61 -18.78 6.59
CA TYR A 141 46.34 -18.44 7.82
C TYR A 141 47.56 -17.53 7.56
N VAL A 142 48.32 -17.78 6.48
CA VAL A 142 49.47 -16.95 6.08
C VAL A 142 49.04 -15.59 5.52
N LYS A 143 47.93 -15.51 4.77
CA LYS A 143 47.36 -14.23 4.29
C LYS A 143 46.78 -13.40 5.43
N LYS A 144 46.16 -14.01 6.45
CA LYS A 144 45.64 -13.31 7.63
C LYS A 144 46.77 -12.68 8.45
N LYS A 145 47.92 -13.38 8.59
CA LYS A 145 49.13 -12.80 9.21
C LYS A 145 49.72 -11.61 8.43
N LYS A 146 49.67 -11.62 7.09
CA LYS A 146 50.12 -10.47 6.26
C LYS A 146 49.14 -9.29 6.29
N ALA A 147 47.83 -9.53 6.35
CA ALA A 147 46.82 -8.47 6.39
C ALA A 147 46.77 -7.73 7.73
N ILE A 148 47.04 -8.43 8.85
CA ILE A 148 47.08 -7.84 10.19
C ILE A 148 48.29 -6.88 10.36
N VAL A 149 49.39 -7.14 9.65
CA VAL A 149 50.58 -6.27 9.62
C VAL A 149 50.35 -4.96 8.85
N ALA A 150 49.44 -4.93 7.87
CA ALA A 150 49.18 -3.75 7.05
C ALA A 150 48.19 -2.74 7.67
N THR A 151 47.46 -3.13 8.72
CA THR A 151 46.43 -2.29 9.37
C THR A 151 46.93 -1.45 10.54
N TRP A 152 48.22 -1.50 10.86
CA TRP A 152 48.82 -0.79 12.00
C TRP A 152 50.00 0.12 11.57
N SER A 153 49.91 0.73 10.39
CA SER A 153 50.83 1.80 10.01
C SER A 153 50.22 2.68 8.92
N ASP A 154 49.32 3.58 9.30
CA ASP A 154 49.11 4.79 8.48
C ASP A 154 48.38 5.90 9.24
N SER A 155 49.14 6.89 9.73
CA SER A 155 48.84 8.32 10.00
C SER A 155 49.99 8.84 10.88
N ASP A 156 50.83 9.81 10.55
CA ASP A 156 50.92 10.80 9.47
C ASP A 156 52.39 11.19 9.33
N SER A 157 52.84 11.50 8.12
CA SER A 157 53.52 12.77 7.77
C SER A 157 54.19 12.66 6.40
N SER A 158 53.76 13.51 5.48
CA SER A 158 54.46 13.78 4.24
C SER A 158 55.90 14.23 4.54
N ILE A 159 56.92 13.50 4.10
CA ILE A 159 58.24 14.00 3.69
C ILE A 159 58.88 12.96 2.74
N SER A 160 59.06 13.37 1.49
CA SER A 160 60.02 12.90 0.49
C SER A 160 60.82 14.15 0.13
N GLU A 161 62.13 14.22 0.04
CA GLU A 161 63.28 13.32 0.03
C GLU A 161 64.44 14.23 0.50
N GLU A 162 65.43 13.73 1.25
CA GLU A 162 66.87 13.88 0.94
C GLU A 162 67.63 12.87 1.81
N GLU A 163 68.63 12.22 1.19
CA GLU A 163 69.51 11.25 1.82
C GLU A 163 70.38 11.88 2.91
N SER A 164 70.41 11.27 4.10
CA SER A 164 71.64 11.21 4.89
C SER A 164 71.58 10.08 5.91
N ASP A 165 72.65 9.30 5.95
CA ASP A 165 72.91 8.22 6.90
C ASP A 165 72.67 8.66 8.36
N GLU A 166 71.75 8.02 9.07
CA GLU A 166 71.80 8.03 10.55
C GLU A 166 70.99 6.86 11.17
N GLU A 167 71.77 5.96 11.80
CA GLU A 167 71.46 5.10 12.95
C GLU A 167 70.13 4.32 12.99
N VAL A 168 70.24 3.02 12.72
CA VAL A 168 69.22 2.01 13.01
C VAL A 168 68.95 1.98 14.52
N ALA A 169 67.87 2.62 14.96
CA ALA A 169 67.33 2.43 16.29
C ALA A 169 66.76 1.00 16.42
N ASN A 170 67.60 0.08 16.87
CA ASN A 170 67.16 -1.22 17.40
C ASN A 170 66.29 -0.93 18.63
N ILE A 171 64.96 -1.03 18.48
CA ILE A 171 64.02 -0.99 19.60
C ILE A 171 64.23 -2.28 20.40
N ALA A 172 65.16 -2.23 21.35
CA ALA A 172 65.27 -3.22 22.41
C ALA A 172 64.05 -3.07 23.32
N PHE A 173 63.22 -4.12 23.38
CA PHE A 173 62.20 -4.26 24.42
C PHE A 173 62.91 -4.40 25.77
N MET A 174 63.10 -3.30 26.46
CA MET A 174 63.42 -3.32 27.89
C MET A 174 62.15 -3.74 28.63
N ALA A 175 62.17 -4.93 29.21
CA ALA A 175 61.14 -5.37 30.13
C ALA A 175 61.08 -4.39 31.30
N ILE A 176 59.95 -3.70 31.43
CA ILE A 176 59.61 -2.99 32.66
C ILE A 176 59.09 -4.08 33.59
N GLU A 177 59.96 -4.58 34.46
CA GLU A 177 59.56 -5.34 35.63
C GLU A 177 59.04 -4.34 36.65
N ASP A 178 57.77 -3.94 36.55
CA ASP A 178 57.10 -3.21 37.62
C ASP A 178 55.70 -3.77 37.86
N GLU A 179 55.59 -4.29 39.08
CA GLU A 179 54.39 -4.40 39.91
C GLU A 179 53.34 -5.41 39.46
N GLU A 180 53.41 -6.58 40.12
CA GLU A 180 52.35 -7.56 40.33
C GLU A 180 51.08 -7.29 39.51
N GLU A 181 51.08 -7.76 38.25
CA GLU A 181 49.83 -8.12 37.61
C GLU A 181 49.17 -9.11 38.59
N ASP A 182 48.16 -8.64 39.33
CA ASP A 182 47.21 -9.51 40.01
C ASP A 182 46.64 -10.41 38.91
N GLU A 183 47.33 -11.52 38.68
CA GLU A 183 47.01 -12.53 37.69
C GLU A 183 45.77 -13.23 38.27
N VAL A 184 44.61 -12.60 38.10
CA VAL A 184 43.32 -13.09 38.57
C VAL A 184 43.10 -14.41 37.87
N LYS A 185 43.52 -15.49 38.54
CA LYS A 185 43.29 -16.87 38.14
C LYS A 185 41.80 -17.13 38.31
N PHE A 186 41.04 -16.77 37.28
CA PHE A 186 39.67 -17.26 37.13
C PHE A 186 39.71 -18.78 37.30
N SER A 187 38.88 -19.28 38.19
CA SER A 187 38.71 -20.72 38.27
C SER A 187 38.13 -21.20 36.94
N PHE A 188 38.54 -22.39 36.50
CA PHE A 188 38.02 -22.98 35.26
C PHE A 188 36.48 -23.04 35.28
N ASP A 189 35.89 -23.25 36.46
CA ASP A 189 34.45 -23.29 36.68
C ASP A 189 33.79 -21.92 36.45
N GLU A 190 34.37 -20.81 36.93
CA GLU A 190 33.85 -19.46 36.66
C GLU A 190 33.89 -19.11 35.16
N LEU A 191 34.93 -19.53 34.46
CA LEU A 191 35.05 -19.30 33.01
C LEU A 191 34.03 -20.13 32.23
N GLN A 192 33.79 -21.36 32.68
CA GLN A 192 32.80 -22.26 32.09
C GLN A 192 31.37 -21.72 32.29
N ASP A 193 31.03 -21.26 33.49
CA ASP A 193 29.74 -20.64 33.80
C ASP A 193 29.49 -19.37 32.98
N ALA A 194 30.51 -18.51 32.83
CA ALA A 194 30.43 -17.32 31.99
C ALA A 194 30.18 -17.67 30.51
N TYR A 195 30.83 -18.71 29.99
CA TYR A 195 30.65 -19.17 28.62
C TYR A 195 29.25 -19.75 28.39
N GLU A 196 28.73 -20.55 29.32
CA GLU A 196 27.37 -21.11 29.22
C GLU A 196 26.30 -20.01 29.27
N ASN A 197 26.45 -19.03 30.16
CA ASN A 197 25.56 -17.87 30.21
C ASN A 197 25.57 -17.08 28.89
N LEU A 198 26.75 -16.80 28.33
CA LEU A 198 26.87 -16.13 27.03
C LEU A 198 26.21 -16.93 25.90
N PHE A 199 26.35 -18.26 25.92
CA PHE A 199 25.73 -19.14 24.93
C PHE A 199 24.20 -19.14 25.03
N LEU A 200 23.65 -19.13 26.24
CA LEU A 200 22.21 -19.02 26.48
C LEU A 200 21.65 -17.68 25.96
N GLU A 201 22.33 -16.58 26.23
CA GLU A 201 21.96 -15.25 25.72
C GLU A 201 22.02 -15.19 24.18
N TYR A 202 23.08 -15.74 23.58
CA TYR A 202 23.19 -15.85 22.12
C TYR A 202 22.01 -16.61 21.51
N LYS A 203 21.61 -17.71 22.15
CA LYS A 203 20.46 -18.53 21.71
C LYS A 203 19.15 -17.76 21.80
N ASP A 204 18.92 -17.04 22.88
CA ASP A 204 17.73 -16.18 23.03
C ASP A 204 17.70 -15.06 21.98
N MET A 205 18.84 -14.40 21.74
CA MET A 205 19.00 -13.41 20.68
C MET A 205 18.69 -13.98 19.30
N CYS A 206 19.13 -15.20 19.00
CA CYS A 206 18.82 -15.87 17.75
C CYS A 206 17.31 -16.12 17.57
N LEU A 207 16.59 -16.48 18.64
CA LEU A 207 15.13 -16.66 18.61
C LEU A 207 14.41 -15.32 18.39
N LYS A 208 14.84 -14.26 19.08
CA LYS A 208 14.34 -12.89 18.88
C LYS A 208 14.55 -12.45 17.43
N ASN A 209 15.73 -12.64 16.87
CA ASN A 209 16.03 -12.24 15.49
C ASN A 209 15.18 -13.02 14.46
N LYS A 210 14.94 -14.31 14.69
CA LYS A 210 14.02 -15.12 13.87
C LYS A 210 12.58 -14.59 13.93
N SER A 211 12.15 -14.10 15.09
CA SER A 211 10.83 -13.49 15.25
C SER A 211 10.73 -12.15 14.51
N LEU A 212 11.73 -11.28 14.66
CA LEU A 212 11.81 -10.00 13.97
C LEU A 212 11.83 -10.17 12.45
N LYS A 213 12.58 -11.15 11.93
CA LYS A 213 12.60 -11.45 10.49
C LYS A 213 11.22 -11.81 9.95
N LYS A 214 10.42 -12.58 10.71
CA LYS A 214 9.03 -12.89 10.32
C LYS A 214 8.16 -11.64 10.29
N ASN A 215 8.26 -10.81 11.33
CA ASN A 215 7.50 -9.57 11.42
C ASN A 215 7.87 -8.61 10.27
N ALA A 216 9.17 -8.49 9.96
CA ALA A 216 9.65 -7.71 8.82
C ALA A 216 9.06 -8.20 7.50
N THR A 217 9.07 -9.52 7.24
CA THR A 217 8.45 -10.08 6.03
C THR A 217 6.93 -9.90 5.98
N SER A 218 6.27 -9.84 7.14
CA SER A 218 4.83 -9.57 7.22
C SER A 218 4.53 -8.11 6.88
N MET A 219 5.25 -7.17 7.50
CA MET A 219 5.10 -5.74 7.24
C MET A 219 5.43 -5.39 5.78
N SER A 220 6.46 -6.01 5.18
CA SER A 220 6.77 -5.78 3.76
C SER A 220 5.61 -6.16 2.83
N LYS A 221 4.88 -7.25 3.12
CA LYS A 221 3.70 -7.64 2.34
C LYS A 221 2.56 -6.64 2.51
N GLU A 222 2.35 -6.14 3.72
CA GLU A 222 1.31 -5.16 4.02
C GLU A 222 1.58 -3.82 3.31
N ILE A 223 2.83 -3.38 3.27
CA ILE A 223 3.27 -2.21 2.50
C ILE A 223 2.99 -2.41 0.99
N GLU A 224 3.25 -3.60 0.46
CA GLU A 224 3.00 -3.91 -0.95
C GLU A 224 1.49 -3.87 -1.28
N ILE A 225 0.64 -4.42 -0.40
CA ILE A 225 -0.82 -4.34 -0.53
C ILE A 225 -1.28 -2.87 -0.52
N LEU A 226 -0.86 -2.09 0.48
CA LEU A 226 -1.22 -0.67 0.60
C LEU A 226 -0.75 0.16 -0.60
N LYS A 227 0.42 -0.19 -1.17
CA LYS A 227 0.93 0.46 -2.37
C LYS A 227 0.04 0.20 -3.59
N ASN A 228 -0.49 -1.01 -3.71
CA ASN A 228 -1.43 -1.37 -4.78
C ASN A 228 -2.80 -0.71 -4.59
N GLU A 229 -3.31 -0.62 -3.35
CA GLU A 229 -4.54 0.13 -3.07
C GLU A 229 -4.38 1.63 -3.36
N SER A 230 -3.24 2.21 -3.00
CA SER A 230 -2.92 3.61 -3.30
C SER A 230 -2.85 3.88 -4.80
N SER A 231 -2.29 2.95 -5.60
CA SER A 231 -2.26 3.08 -7.05
C SER A 231 -3.66 2.99 -7.67
N TYR A 232 -4.52 2.11 -7.15
CA TYR A 232 -5.93 2.02 -7.56
C TYR A 232 -6.67 3.34 -7.30
N HIS A 233 -6.60 3.87 -6.08
CA HIS A 233 -7.28 5.12 -5.73
C HIS A 233 -6.75 6.32 -6.52
N LYS A 234 -5.46 6.33 -6.86
CA LYS A 234 -4.90 7.36 -7.74
C LYS A 234 -5.58 7.37 -9.10
N ASN A 235 -5.73 6.20 -9.72
CA ASN A 235 -6.42 6.09 -11.02
C ASN A 235 -7.89 6.53 -10.92
N GLU A 236 -8.58 6.16 -9.83
CA GLU A 236 -9.96 6.54 -9.60
C GLU A 236 -10.13 8.07 -9.44
N ILE A 237 -9.20 8.73 -8.75
CA ILE A 237 -9.15 10.19 -8.65
C ILE A 237 -8.96 10.84 -10.02
N ASP A 238 -8.07 10.29 -10.85
CA ASP A 238 -7.82 10.82 -12.20
C ASP A 238 -9.08 10.73 -13.09
N ILE A 239 -9.83 9.62 -13.01
CA ILE A 239 -11.11 9.45 -13.71
C ILE A 239 -12.16 10.48 -13.24
N LEU A 240 -12.26 10.67 -11.92
CA LEU A 240 -13.20 11.64 -11.34
C LEU A 240 -12.82 13.08 -11.72
N ASN A 241 -11.54 13.41 -11.80
CA ASN A 241 -11.07 14.73 -12.23
C ASN A 241 -11.44 15.02 -13.69
N VAL A 242 -11.30 14.03 -14.59
CA VAL A 242 -11.74 14.17 -15.99
C VAL A 242 -13.25 14.37 -16.06
N SER A 243 -14.02 13.60 -15.27
CA SER A 243 -15.47 13.71 -15.22
C SER A 243 -15.94 15.07 -14.69
N LEU A 244 -15.26 15.59 -13.66
CA LEU A 244 -15.53 16.91 -13.09
C LEU A 244 -15.25 18.01 -14.12
N LYS A 245 -14.13 17.91 -14.84
CA LYS A 245 -13.79 18.88 -15.89
C LYS A 245 -14.86 18.92 -16.97
N LEU A 246 -15.29 17.76 -17.46
CA LEU A 246 -16.35 17.66 -18.46
C LEU A 246 -17.67 18.26 -17.96
N SER A 247 -18.03 18.01 -16.69
CA SER A 247 -19.22 18.59 -16.08
C SER A 247 -19.18 20.12 -16.02
N ASN A 248 -18.02 20.69 -15.71
CA ASN A 248 -17.85 22.15 -15.65
C ASN A 248 -17.97 22.77 -17.05
N ASP A 249 -17.36 22.15 -18.07
CA ASP A 249 -17.44 22.60 -19.46
C ASP A 249 -18.90 22.62 -19.93
N PHE A 250 -19.68 21.56 -19.62
CA PHE A 250 -21.12 21.52 -19.90
C PHE A 250 -21.93 22.59 -19.14
N GLU A 251 -21.55 22.92 -17.90
CA GLU A 251 -22.24 23.96 -17.14
C GLU A 251 -22.02 25.35 -17.77
N GLU A 252 -20.82 25.61 -18.27
CA GLU A 252 -20.48 26.86 -18.96
C GLU A 252 -21.24 26.99 -20.29
N GLU A 253 -21.28 25.93 -21.10
CA GLU A 253 -22.08 25.91 -22.33
C GLU A 253 -23.57 26.14 -22.05
N ASN A 254 -24.12 25.51 -21.02
CA ASN A 254 -25.51 25.70 -20.63
C ASN A 254 -25.81 27.14 -20.22
N LYS A 255 -24.88 27.81 -19.51
CA LYS A 255 -25.01 29.24 -19.18
C LYS A 255 -25.03 30.10 -20.44
N LYS A 256 -24.15 29.82 -21.41
CA LYS A 256 -24.11 30.53 -22.69
C LYS A 256 -25.40 30.34 -23.48
N LEU A 257 -25.87 29.10 -23.63
CA LEU A 257 -27.13 28.79 -24.33
C LEU A 257 -28.33 29.50 -23.68
N LYS A 258 -28.34 29.61 -22.35
CA LYS A 258 -29.40 30.33 -21.64
C LYS A 258 -29.44 31.82 -21.98
N LEU A 259 -28.27 32.46 -22.05
CA LEU A 259 -28.16 33.86 -22.49
C LEU A 259 -28.63 34.04 -23.94
N GLU A 260 -28.29 33.12 -24.84
CA GLU A 260 -28.74 33.13 -26.23
C GLU A 260 -30.26 32.97 -26.32
N ILE A 261 -30.86 32.04 -25.57
CA ILE A 261 -32.30 31.84 -25.50
C ILE A 261 -33.01 33.11 -25.01
N ASP A 262 -32.49 33.78 -23.98
CA ASP A 262 -33.10 35.01 -23.46
C ASP A 262 -33.01 36.17 -24.47
N ALA A 263 -31.89 36.26 -25.20
CA ALA A 263 -31.74 37.21 -26.31
C ALA A 263 -32.75 36.92 -27.44
N LEU A 264 -32.89 35.65 -27.85
CA LEU A 264 -33.85 35.20 -28.86
C LEU A 264 -35.31 35.43 -28.44
N LYS A 265 -35.67 35.16 -27.19
CA LYS A 265 -37.00 35.48 -26.66
C LYS A 265 -37.31 36.97 -26.73
N LYS A 266 -36.31 37.82 -26.44
CA LYS A 266 -36.46 39.29 -26.54
C LYS A 266 -36.66 39.74 -27.98
N THR A 267 -35.95 39.16 -28.96
CA THR A 267 -36.17 39.48 -30.38
C THR A 267 -37.52 38.97 -30.88
N PHE A 268 -37.92 37.76 -30.47
CA PHE A 268 -39.21 37.19 -30.81
C PHE A 268 -40.38 38.02 -30.26
N SER A 269 -40.30 38.51 -29.02
CA SER A 269 -41.33 39.39 -28.45
C SER A 269 -41.48 40.70 -29.26
N LYS A 270 -40.38 41.30 -29.72
CA LYS A 270 -40.43 42.46 -30.62
C LYS A 270 -41.12 42.13 -31.94
N PHE A 271 -40.78 40.98 -32.53
CA PHE A 271 -41.38 40.51 -33.78
C PHE A 271 -42.89 40.25 -33.62
N SER A 272 -43.30 39.56 -32.54
CA SER A 272 -44.71 39.32 -32.20
C SER A 272 -45.48 40.63 -32.11
N ASN A 273 -44.96 41.60 -31.34
CA ASN A 273 -45.59 42.92 -31.20
C ASN A 273 -45.74 43.66 -32.55
N SER A 274 -44.77 43.49 -33.47
CA SER A 274 -44.88 44.07 -34.81
C SER A 274 -45.89 43.33 -35.68
N SER A 275 -45.99 42.00 -35.57
CA SER A 275 -47.00 41.19 -36.25
C SER A 275 -48.40 41.59 -35.82
N ASP A 276 -48.65 41.72 -34.52
CA ASP A 276 -49.96 42.11 -33.99
C ASP A 276 -50.38 43.49 -34.51
N LYS A 277 -49.45 44.44 -34.59
CA LYS A 277 -49.71 45.77 -35.17
C LYS A 277 -50.04 45.68 -36.66
N LEU A 278 -49.34 44.84 -37.41
CA LEU A 278 -49.60 44.61 -38.83
C LEU A 278 -50.98 43.96 -39.03
N ASP A 279 -51.33 42.95 -38.24
CA ASP A 279 -52.62 42.27 -38.31
C ASP A 279 -53.77 43.23 -37.97
N ASN A 280 -53.60 44.10 -36.98
CA ASN A 280 -54.54 45.17 -36.68
C ASN A 280 -54.72 46.14 -37.87
N LEU A 281 -53.62 46.54 -38.52
CA LEU A 281 -53.66 47.42 -39.70
C LEU A 281 -54.40 46.75 -40.87
N LEU A 282 -54.08 45.49 -41.15
CA LEU A 282 -54.73 44.70 -42.20
C LEU A 282 -56.22 44.44 -41.89
N GLY A 283 -56.57 44.26 -40.61
CA GLY A 283 -57.96 44.12 -40.16
C GLY A 283 -58.79 45.39 -40.35
N LEU A 284 -58.15 46.57 -40.30
CA LEU A 284 -58.79 47.87 -40.58
C LEU A 284 -58.87 48.18 -42.08
N GLN A 285 -58.24 47.37 -42.94
CA GLN A 285 -58.27 47.59 -44.38
C GLN A 285 -59.67 47.34 -44.94
N ARG A 286 -60.23 48.35 -45.62
CA ARG A 286 -61.54 48.25 -46.28
C ARG A 286 -61.53 47.08 -47.26
N CYS A 287 -62.58 46.26 -47.22
CA CYS A 287 -62.72 45.17 -48.17
C CYS A 287 -62.71 45.77 -49.59
N VAL A 288 -61.98 45.15 -50.54
CA VAL A 288 -61.82 45.66 -51.93
C VAL A 288 -63.18 45.87 -52.64
N PHE A 289 -64.25 45.31 -52.07
CA PHE A 289 -65.64 45.41 -52.55
C PHE A 289 -66.47 46.51 -51.87
N ASP A 290 -66.03 47.11 -50.76
CA ASP A 290 -66.70 48.25 -50.10
C ASP A 290 -66.29 49.57 -50.74
N LYS A 291 -66.81 49.79 -51.96
CA LYS A 291 -66.65 51.05 -52.67
C LYS A 291 -67.76 52.01 -52.22
N ALA A 292 -67.64 52.63 -51.05
CA ALA A 292 -68.49 53.76 -50.66
C ALA A 292 -67.62 54.99 -50.39
N GLY A 293 -67.75 56.01 -51.21
CA GLY A 293 -66.97 57.26 -51.13
C GLY A 293 -67.60 58.37 -51.95
N LEU A 294 -67.13 59.61 -51.75
CA LEU A 294 -67.57 60.79 -52.50
C LEU A 294 -67.37 60.53 -54.01
N GLY A 295 -68.50 60.48 -54.74
CA GLY A 295 -68.54 60.19 -56.18
C GLY A 295 -68.92 58.76 -56.58
N TYR A 296 -69.10 57.82 -55.64
CA TYR A 296 -69.53 56.46 -55.97
C TYR A 296 -71.06 56.36 -56.17
N LYS A 297 -71.50 55.96 -57.36
CA LYS A 297 -72.88 55.55 -57.65
C LYS A 297 -73.00 54.03 -57.61
N GLU A 298 -73.81 53.55 -56.69
CA GLU A 298 -74.07 52.12 -56.51
C GLU A 298 -74.82 51.55 -57.73
N MET A 299 -74.17 50.67 -58.49
CA MET A 299 -74.83 49.93 -59.57
C MET A 299 -75.47 48.67 -58.99
N LYS A 300 -76.81 48.58 -59.08
CA LYS A 300 -77.69 47.57 -58.44
C LYS A 300 -77.47 46.08 -58.84
N ASN A 301 -76.37 45.69 -59.48
CA ASN A 301 -76.25 44.37 -60.13
C ASN A 301 -74.99 43.57 -59.76
N VAL A 302 -74.65 43.40 -58.48
CA VAL A 302 -73.63 42.39 -58.12
C VAL A 302 -74.06 41.55 -56.91
N LYS A 303 -74.44 40.30 -57.17
CA LYS A 303 -74.74 39.27 -56.17
C LYS A 303 -73.50 38.99 -55.31
N HIS A 304 -73.66 39.09 -53.99
CA HIS A 304 -72.64 38.89 -52.96
C HIS A 304 -71.84 37.57 -53.08
N PHE A 305 -70.52 37.68 -53.21
CA PHE A 305 -69.56 36.58 -52.95
C PHE A 305 -69.12 36.60 -51.47
N LYS A 306 -70.02 36.26 -50.54
CA LYS A 306 -69.69 36.16 -49.09
C LYS A 306 -68.95 34.87 -48.68
N LYS A 307 -68.63 33.96 -49.61
CA LYS A 307 -68.21 32.57 -49.25
C LYS A 307 -66.69 32.31 -49.19
N LYS A 308 -65.82 33.22 -49.63
CA LYS A 308 -64.38 32.90 -49.80
C LYS A 308 -63.48 33.15 -48.58
N ASN A 309 -63.90 33.97 -47.61
CA ASN A 309 -63.08 34.30 -46.44
C ASN A 309 -63.33 33.42 -45.19
N LEU A 310 -64.42 32.64 -45.17
CA LEU A 310 -64.70 31.71 -44.06
C LEU A 310 -63.82 30.45 -44.12
N LEU A 311 -63.41 30.01 -45.32
CA LEU A 311 -62.59 28.80 -45.49
C LEU A 311 -61.13 28.95 -45.09
N LYS A 312 -60.60 30.19 -45.03
CA LYS A 312 -59.18 30.41 -44.70
C LYS A 312 -58.89 30.49 -43.19
N LYS A 313 -59.92 30.66 -42.34
CA LYS A 313 -59.81 30.68 -40.87
C LYS A 313 -59.93 29.30 -40.21
N MET A 314 -60.20 28.24 -40.96
CA MET A 314 -60.39 26.88 -40.43
C MET A 314 -59.23 25.92 -40.73
N SER A 315 -58.06 26.40 -41.20
CA SER A 315 -56.95 25.53 -41.60
C SER A 315 -55.56 25.98 -41.10
N LEU A 316 -55.51 26.69 -39.97
CA LEU A 316 -54.29 26.92 -39.18
C LEU A 316 -54.64 26.71 -37.71
#